data_AF-W9IXQ0-F1
#
_entry.id   AF-W9IXQ0-F1
#
_cell.length_a   1.000
_cell.length_b   1.000
_cell.length_c   1.000
_cell.angle_alpha   90.00
_cell.angle_beta   90.00
_cell.angle_gamma   90.00
#
_symmetry.space_group_name_H-M   'P 1'
#
loop_
_entity.id
_entity.type
_entity.pdbx_description
1 polymer ?
#
loop_
_entity_poly.entity_id
_entity_poly.type
_entity_poly.pdbx_seq_one_letter_code
_entity_poly.pdbx_strand_id
1 'polypeptide(L)'
;MSFERFEFDRRSIGAWIKYELDDPEGYSSECFMKLDQNIFPYDDFKVDPSAKTPIFKPHQSCLIRVTPLSAAAYLGDEEAVEHLLKVPDPHESNKLISPLALACLQGHSSIVQLLADRDAERNETGNTLSTAHIAARKGQSQYIRRLYQRFRLPGISDVDSVPPAIHALYLEDDEQIKEVLLVLLELERDALDTQGIWQYHWTCADLARAMRKSVDLVHWLEDKCRSVTN
;
A
#
# COMPACT_ATOMS: atom_id res chain seq x y z
N MET A 1 -0.24 -8.90 -29.67
CA MET A 1 1.22 -9.01 -29.52
C MET A 1 1.46 -9.42 -28.08
N SER A 2 2.17 -10.53 -27.86
CA SER A 2 2.47 -11.04 -26.52
C SER A 2 3.37 -10.05 -25.80
N PHE A 3 2.90 -9.48 -24.70
CA PHE A 3 3.75 -8.82 -23.72
C PHE A 3 4.77 -9.85 -23.24
N GLU A 4 5.98 -9.84 -23.79
CA GLU A 4 7.11 -10.52 -23.18
C GLU A 4 7.26 -9.89 -21.78
N ARG A 5 6.85 -10.66 -20.76
CA ARG A 5 6.82 -10.22 -19.37
C ARG A 5 8.25 -10.08 -18.88
N PHE A 6 8.84 -8.90 -19.01
CA PHE A 6 10.08 -8.59 -18.32
C PHE A 6 9.79 -8.48 -16.83
N GLU A 7 10.28 -9.46 -16.08
CA GLU A 7 10.26 -9.50 -14.62
C GLU A 7 11.60 -8.95 -14.12
N PHE A 8 11.54 -7.80 -13.46
CA PHE A 8 12.70 -7.17 -12.84
C PHE A 8 12.66 -7.34 -11.33
N ASP A 9 13.83 -7.19 -10.71
CA ASP A 9 13.97 -7.08 -9.25
C ASP A 9 14.67 -5.75 -8.91
N ARG A 10 14.89 -5.50 -7.62
CA ARG A 10 15.59 -4.29 -7.16
C ARG A 10 16.94 -4.06 -7.83
N ARG A 11 17.64 -5.12 -8.27
CA ARG A 11 18.99 -5.04 -8.86
C ARG A 11 18.95 -4.80 -10.36
N SER A 12 17.93 -5.30 -11.06
CA SER A 12 17.84 -5.21 -12.52
C SER A 12 16.94 -4.07 -13.03
N ILE A 13 15.97 -3.61 -12.23
CA ILE A 13 15.00 -2.57 -12.64
C ILE A 13 15.67 -1.24 -13.02
N GLY A 14 16.84 -0.92 -12.46
CA GLY A 14 17.59 0.30 -12.81
C GLY A 14 18.09 0.34 -14.25
N ALA A 15 18.43 -0.81 -14.84
CA ALA A 15 18.83 -0.87 -16.24
C ALA A 15 17.65 -0.60 -17.18
N TRP A 16 16.46 -1.07 -16.79
CA TRP A 16 15.23 -0.80 -17.52
C TRP A 16 14.86 0.68 -17.47
N ILE A 17 14.92 1.32 -16.30
CA ILE A 17 14.65 2.77 -16.18
C ILE A 17 15.56 3.58 -17.13
N LYS A 18 16.85 3.27 -17.17
CA LYS A 18 17.79 3.96 -18.08
C LYS A 18 17.43 3.78 -19.55
N TYR A 19 17.04 2.56 -19.94
CA TYR A 19 16.57 2.28 -21.29
C TYR A 19 15.33 3.12 -21.65
N GLU A 20 14.36 3.21 -20.74
CA GLU A 20 13.13 3.99 -20.97
C GLU A 20 13.38 5.52 -20.97
N LEU A 21 14.39 6.01 -20.23
CA LEU A 21 14.80 7.43 -20.27
C LEU A 21 15.45 7.82 -21.59
N ASP A 22 16.14 6.87 -22.25
CA ASP A 22 16.76 7.08 -23.56
C ASP A 22 15.72 7.00 -24.71
N ASP A 23 14.53 6.44 -24.46
CA ASP A 23 13.43 6.29 -25.43
C ASP A 23 12.34 7.38 -25.26
N PRO A 24 12.18 8.30 -26.23
CA PRO A 24 11.15 9.35 -26.15
C PRO A 24 9.70 8.83 -26.15
N GLU A 25 9.44 7.57 -26.53
CA GLU A 25 8.10 6.93 -26.48
C GLU A 25 7.92 5.95 -25.30
N GLY A 26 9.00 5.61 -24.58
CA GLY A 26 9.05 4.60 -23.51
C GLY A 26 8.33 4.96 -22.21
N TYR A 27 7.94 6.23 -22.03
CA TYR A 27 7.24 6.69 -20.82
C TYR A 27 5.89 6.01 -20.55
N SER A 28 5.31 5.37 -21.57
CA SER A 28 4.06 4.61 -21.46
C SER A 28 4.24 3.12 -21.15
N SER A 29 5.49 2.65 -21.04
CA SER A 29 5.81 1.25 -20.79
C SER A 29 5.47 0.85 -19.35
N GLU A 30 5.06 -0.41 -19.17
CA GLU A 30 4.86 -1.02 -17.86
C GLU A 30 5.58 -2.36 -17.82
N CYS A 31 6.19 -2.69 -16.69
CA CYS A 31 6.80 -4.00 -16.47
C CYS A 31 6.33 -4.61 -15.15
N PHE A 32 6.76 -5.85 -14.90
CA PHE A 32 6.56 -6.48 -13.60
C PHE A 32 7.83 -6.34 -12.76
N MET A 33 7.67 -5.96 -11.49
CA MET A 33 8.75 -5.91 -10.52
C MET A 33 8.44 -6.83 -9.35
N LYS A 34 9.40 -7.68 -9.00
CA LYS A 34 9.35 -8.53 -7.82
C LYS A 34 9.83 -7.76 -6.60
N LEU A 35 8.99 -7.70 -5.57
CA LEU A 35 9.36 -7.19 -4.26
C LEU A 35 9.84 -8.33 -3.37
N ASP A 36 10.89 -8.09 -2.59
CA ASP A 36 11.41 -9.02 -1.57
C ASP A 36 10.56 -9.07 -0.28
N GLN A 37 9.34 -8.54 -0.36
CA GLN A 37 8.33 -8.56 0.69
C GLN A 37 6.95 -8.53 0.04
N ASN A 38 5.99 -9.26 0.60
CA ASN A 38 4.60 -9.13 0.18
C ASN A 38 3.98 -7.85 0.76
N ILE A 39 3.27 -7.08 -0.07
CA ILE A 39 2.55 -5.87 0.34
C ILE A 39 1.03 -6.02 0.34
N PHE A 40 0.48 -7.19 -0.06
CA PHE A 40 -0.96 -7.44 -0.16
C PHE A 40 -1.44 -8.42 0.93
N PRO A 41 -2.13 -7.96 1.98
CA PRO A 41 -2.52 -8.81 3.11
C PRO A 41 -3.52 -9.91 2.74
N TYR A 42 -4.35 -9.70 1.73
CA TYR A 42 -5.46 -10.61 1.40
C TYR A 42 -4.99 -12.06 1.26
N ASP A 43 -3.93 -12.29 0.47
CA ASP A 43 -3.37 -13.61 0.20
C ASP A 43 -2.61 -14.21 1.41
N ASP A 44 -2.25 -13.40 2.40
CA ASP A 44 -1.56 -13.88 3.60
C ASP A 44 -2.50 -14.57 4.60
N PHE A 45 -3.81 -14.45 4.42
CA PHE A 45 -4.80 -15.12 5.27
C PHE A 45 -5.48 -16.29 4.55
N LYS A 46 -5.43 -17.46 5.19
CA LYS A 46 -6.11 -18.68 4.72
C LYS A 46 -7.16 -19.13 5.72
N VAL A 47 -8.18 -19.82 5.26
CA VAL A 47 -9.22 -20.39 6.11
C VAL A 47 -8.72 -21.65 6.80
N ASP A 48 -8.87 -21.74 8.12
CA ASP A 48 -8.91 -23.02 8.82
C ASP A 48 -10.28 -23.69 8.56
N PRO A 49 -10.35 -24.81 7.81
CA PRO A 49 -11.62 -25.44 7.48
C PRO A 49 -12.35 -26.04 8.69
N SER A 50 -11.64 -26.34 9.78
CA SER A 50 -12.22 -26.91 11.00
C SER A 50 -12.73 -25.82 11.94
N ALA A 51 -11.89 -24.82 12.23
CA ALA A 51 -12.22 -23.77 13.19
C ALA A 51 -12.94 -22.56 12.56
N LYS A 52 -12.94 -22.46 11.23
CA LYS A 52 -13.43 -21.28 10.47
C LYS A 52 -12.71 -19.98 10.83
N THR A 53 -11.49 -20.08 11.34
CA THR A 53 -10.65 -18.95 11.76
C THR A 53 -9.60 -18.61 10.70
N PRO A 54 -9.05 -17.38 10.73
CA PRO A 54 -7.94 -17.02 9.85
C PRO A 54 -6.65 -17.72 10.31
N ILE A 55 -5.89 -18.21 9.33
CA ILE A 55 -4.52 -18.69 9.47
C ILE A 55 -3.62 -17.73 8.71
N PHE A 56 -2.71 -17.06 9.42
CA PHE A 56 -1.72 -16.17 8.82
C PHE A 56 -0.54 -16.97 8.27
N LYS A 57 -0.30 -16.86 6.96
CA LYS A 57 0.83 -17.45 6.23
C LYS A 57 1.40 -16.41 5.25
N PRO A 58 2.30 -15.53 5.73
CA PRO A 58 2.78 -14.42 4.92
C PRO A 58 3.62 -14.90 3.74
N HIS A 59 3.35 -14.34 2.56
CA HIS A 59 4.18 -14.50 1.39
C HIS A 59 5.49 -13.72 1.55
N GLN A 60 6.59 -14.32 1.11
CA GLN A 60 7.93 -13.70 1.21
C GLN A 60 8.18 -12.69 0.09
N SER A 61 7.40 -12.70 -0.97
CA SER A 61 7.55 -11.81 -2.12
C SER A 61 6.21 -11.65 -2.84
N CYS A 62 6.01 -10.52 -3.50
CA CYS A 62 4.90 -10.32 -4.43
C CYS A 62 5.40 -9.72 -5.75
N LEU A 63 4.59 -9.84 -6.79
CA LEU A 63 4.84 -9.23 -8.09
C LEU A 63 3.90 -8.04 -8.25
N ILE A 64 4.44 -6.87 -8.58
CA ILE A 64 3.67 -5.66 -8.83
C ILE A 64 3.92 -5.16 -10.25
N ARG A 65 2.94 -4.44 -10.81
CA ARG A 65 3.15 -3.69 -12.06
C ARG A 65 3.67 -2.31 -11.73
N VAL A 66 4.66 -1.86 -12.51
CA VAL A 66 5.32 -0.57 -12.33
C VAL A 66 5.53 0.13 -13.67
N THR A 67 5.41 1.45 -13.66
CA THR A 67 5.90 2.37 -14.70
C THR A 67 7.33 2.81 -14.38
N PRO A 68 8.06 3.41 -15.33
CA PRO A 68 9.41 3.92 -15.08
C PRO A 68 9.46 4.88 -13.88
N LEU A 69 8.47 5.77 -13.73
CA LEU A 69 8.41 6.73 -12.62
C LEU A 69 8.23 6.00 -11.27
N SER A 70 7.33 5.02 -11.21
CA SER A 70 7.11 4.25 -9.98
C SER A 70 8.34 3.39 -9.61
N ALA A 71 9.05 2.86 -10.61
CA ALA A 71 10.30 2.12 -10.40
C ALA A 71 11.44 3.04 -9.94
N ALA A 72 11.59 4.23 -10.52
CA ALA A 72 12.57 5.23 -10.07
C ALA A 72 12.28 5.67 -8.62
N ALA A 73 11.01 5.90 -8.30
CA ALA A 73 10.55 6.21 -6.96
C ALA A 73 10.82 5.08 -5.95
N TYR A 74 10.77 3.80 -6.37
CA TYR A 74 11.19 2.67 -5.55
C TYR A 74 12.72 2.65 -5.32
N LEU A 75 13.51 2.91 -6.36
CA LEU A 75 14.97 2.88 -6.25
C LEU A 75 15.54 4.06 -5.46
N GLY A 76 14.81 5.18 -5.37
CA GLY A 76 15.35 6.41 -4.79
C GLY A 76 16.13 7.25 -5.80
N ASP A 77 15.85 7.08 -7.10
CA ASP A 77 16.54 7.78 -8.17
C ASP A 77 15.88 9.15 -8.41
N GLU A 78 16.31 10.16 -7.65
CA GLU A 78 15.75 11.52 -7.70
C GLU A 78 15.87 12.15 -9.09
N GLU A 79 17.01 11.97 -9.77
CA GLU A 79 17.24 12.52 -11.11
C GLU A 79 16.28 11.92 -12.14
N ALA A 80 16.10 10.59 -12.11
CA ALA A 80 15.13 9.91 -12.98
C ALA A 80 13.70 10.36 -12.67
N VAL A 81 13.33 10.49 -11.38
CA VAL A 81 12.01 10.98 -10.98
C VAL A 81 11.75 12.39 -11.54
N GLU A 82 12.67 13.34 -11.36
CA GLU A 82 12.53 14.70 -11.89
C GLU A 82 12.38 14.73 -13.42
N HIS A 83 13.08 13.85 -14.13
CA HIS A 83 12.95 13.73 -15.57
C HIS A 83 11.57 13.20 -15.98
N LEU A 84 11.15 12.09 -15.35
CA LEU A 84 9.91 11.37 -15.65
C LEU A 84 8.66 12.16 -15.25
N LEU A 85 8.78 13.05 -14.26
CA LEU A 85 7.71 13.97 -13.86
C LEU A 85 7.29 14.96 -14.96
N LYS A 86 8.12 15.18 -15.98
CA LYS A 86 7.79 16.08 -17.12
C LYS A 86 6.77 15.45 -18.06
N VAL A 87 6.56 14.14 -17.97
CA VAL A 87 5.66 13.38 -18.83
C VAL A 87 4.43 12.93 -18.01
N PRO A 88 3.22 12.88 -18.59
CA PRO A 88 2.08 12.27 -17.93
C PRO A 88 2.35 10.78 -17.68
N ASP A 89 2.20 10.32 -16.44
CA ASP A 89 2.32 8.90 -16.11
C ASP A 89 1.00 8.18 -16.45
N PRO A 90 1.00 7.04 -17.18
CA PRO A 90 -0.18 6.23 -17.44
C PRO A 90 -0.68 5.50 -16.17
N HIS A 91 -1.18 6.25 -15.19
CA HIS A 91 -1.66 5.71 -13.90
C HIS A 91 -3.11 5.19 -13.90
N GLU A 92 -3.73 4.99 -15.07
CA GLU A 92 -5.16 4.67 -15.16
C GLU A 92 -5.55 3.21 -14.84
N SER A 93 -4.60 2.32 -14.47
CA SER A 93 -4.90 0.90 -14.25
C SER A 93 -4.87 0.45 -12.78
N ASN A 94 -5.91 -0.26 -12.36
CA ASN A 94 -6.18 -0.71 -10.97
C ASN A 94 -5.12 -1.61 -10.31
N LYS A 95 -4.08 -2.07 -11.03
CA LYS A 95 -2.99 -2.91 -10.47
C LYS A 95 -1.63 -2.20 -10.44
N LEU A 96 -1.61 -0.92 -10.76
CA LEU A 96 -0.39 -0.12 -10.74
C LEU A 96 -0.23 0.52 -9.35
N ILE A 97 0.85 0.18 -8.66
CA ILE A 97 1.20 0.83 -7.38
C ILE A 97 1.74 2.22 -7.70
N SER A 98 1.23 3.25 -7.02
CA SER A 98 1.65 4.62 -7.30
C SER A 98 3.14 4.83 -6.97
N PRO A 99 3.84 5.70 -7.72
CA PRO A 99 5.20 6.12 -7.39
C PRO A 99 5.31 6.63 -5.96
N LEU A 100 4.29 7.37 -5.51
CA LEU A 100 4.22 7.90 -4.15
C LEU A 100 4.21 6.76 -3.11
N ALA A 101 3.41 5.72 -3.33
CA ALA A 101 3.37 4.56 -2.45
C ALA A 101 4.71 3.82 -2.40
N LEU A 102 5.41 3.65 -3.53
CA LEU A 102 6.72 2.99 -3.56
C LEU A 102 7.83 3.83 -2.91
N ALA A 103 7.82 5.15 -3.08
CA ALA A 103 8.71 6.05 -2.36
C ALA A 103 8.47 5.97 -0.83
N CYS A 104 7.19 5.92 -0.40
CA CYS A 104 6.84 5.75 1.01
C CYS A 104 7.29 4.39 1.56
N LEU A 105 7.11 3.31 0.78
CA LEU A 105 7.53 1.96 1.15
C LEU A 105 9.02 1.90 1.49
N GLN A 106 9.82 2.62 0.70
CA GLN A 106 11.27 2.67 0.80
C GLN A 106 11.80 3.79 1.71
N GLY A 107 10.96 4.74 2.10
CA GLY A 107 11.32 5.84 3.01
C GLY A 107 12.03 7.01 2.33
N HIS A 108 11.91 7.15 1.01
CA HIS A 108 12.57 8.19 0.21
C HIS A 108 11.85 9.54 0.37
N SER A 109 12.08 10.20 1.50
CA SER A 109 11.30 11.37 1.94
C SER A 109 11.35 12.56 0.98
N SER A 110 12.48 12.78 0.28
CA SER A 110 12.64 13.80 -0.77
C SER A 110 11.70 13.54 -1.95
N ILE A 111 11.71 12.32 -2.47
CA ILE A 111 10.83 11.87 -3.55
C ILE A 111 9.36 11.90 -3.11
N VAL A 112 9.06 11.52 -1.87
CA VAL A 112 7.69 11.64 -1.31
C VAL A 112 7.19 13.08 -1.38
N GLN A 113 8.02 14.05 -0.98
CA GLN A 113 7.64 15.45 -1.03
C GLN A 113 7.44 15.92 -2.47
N LEU A 114 8.38 15.59 -3.36
CA LEU A 114 8.34 15.96 -4.78
C LEU A 114 7.07 15.42 -5.49
N LEU A 115 6.77 14.14 -5.29
CA LEU A 115 5.59 13.48 -5.87
C LEU A 115 4.29 14.03 -5.28
N ALA A 116 4.24 14.24 -3.96
CA ALA A 116 3.06 14.77 -3.30
C ALA A 116 2.70 16.18 -3.80
N ASP A 117 3.70 17.03 -4.01
CA ASP A 117 3.51 18.39 -4.53
C ASP A 117 2.98 18.37 -5.96
N ARG A 118 3.52 17.51 -6.83
CA ARG A 118 3.03 17.31 -8.21
C ARG A 118 1.57 16.84 -8.26
N ASP A 119 1.18 15.88 -7.42
CA ASP A 119 -0.20 15.36 -7.39
C ASP A 119 -1.24 16.44 -7.02
N ALA A 120 -0.88 17.40 -6.16
CA ALA A 120 -1.78 18.53 -5.88
C ALA A 120 -1.86 19.55 -6.99
N GLU A 121 -0.75 19.85 -7.66
CA GLU A 121 -0.75 20.79 -8.78
C GLU A 121 -1.62 20.30 -9.92
N ARG A 122 -1.66 18.98 -10.14
CA ARG A 122 -2.41 18.37 -11.25
C ARG A 122 -3.82 17.92 -10.89
N ASN A 123 -4.19 17.96 -9.60
CA ASN A 123 -5.44 17.37 -9.07
C ASN A 123 -5.63 15.91 -9.54
N GLU A 124 -4.52 15.21 -9.76
CA GLU A 124 -4.52 13.82 -10.18
C GLU A 124 -4.68 12.99 -8.91
N THR A 125 -5.82 12.32 -8.75
CA THR A 125 -6.08 11.42 -7.62
C THR A 125 -5.33 10.08 -7.77
N GLY A 126 -4.21 10.08 -8.50
CA GLY A 126 -3.52 8.89 -9.01
C GLY A 126 -3.38 7.83 -7.92
N ASN A 127 -4.01 6.67 -8.12
CA ASN A 127 -4.16 5.53 -7.21
C ASN A 127 -3.67 5.74 -5.75
N THR A 128 -4.20 6.80 -5.10
CA THR A 128 -3.82 7.26 -3.76
C THR A 128 -4.18 6.24 -2.69
N LEU A 129 -5.10 5.33 -3.05
CA LEU A 129 -5.52 4.17 -2.28
C LEU A 129 -4.30 3.39 -1.82
N SER A 130 -3.39 2.97 -2.71
CA SER A 130 -2.22 2.18 -2.33
C SER A 130 -1.29 2.90 -1.33
N THR A 131 -1.22 4.23 -1.37
CA THR A 131 -0.31 5.01 -0.51
C THR A 131 -0.70 4.99 0.96
N ALA A 132 -2.00 5.09 1.28
CA ALA A 132 -2.47 5.06 2.67
C ALA A 132 -2.21 3.70 3.34
N HIS A 133 -2.39 2.60 2.60
CA HIS A 133 -2.08 1.24 3.05
C HIS A 133 -0.59 1.08 3.38
N ILE A 134 0.28 1.52 2.47
CA ILE A 134 1.73 1.47 2.71
C ILE A 134 2.12 2.37 3.89
N ALA A 135 1.58 3.58 4.00
CA ALA A 135 1.85 4.48 5.12
C ALA A 135 1.43 3.85 6.46
N ALA A 136 0.27 3.17 6.50
CA ALA A 136 -0.19 2.42 7.66
C ALA A 136 0.76 1.27 8.03
N ARG A 137 1.17 0.47 7.04
CA ARG A 137 2.17 -0.60 7.22
C ARG A 137 3.53 -0.09 7.70
N LYS A 138 3.88 1.16 7.41
CA LYS A 138 5.17 1.78 7.75
C LYS A 138 5.12 2.67 9.00
N GLY A 139 3.97 2.79 9.67
CA GLY A 139 3.88 3.54 10.92
C GLY A 139 3.79 5.05 10.73
N GLN A 140 3.50 5.53 9.52
CA GLN A 140 3.61 6.94 9.14
C GLN A 140 2.31 7.71 9.44
N SER A 141 1.89 7.74 10.72
CA SER A 141 0.63 8.35 11.20
C SER A 141 0.41 9.79 10.70
N GLN A 142 1.43 10.65 10.77
CA GLN A 142 1.38 12.03 10.31
C GLN A 142 1.15 12.15 8.81
N TYR A 143 1.71 11.21 8.05
CA TYR A 143 1.57 11.18 6.60
C TYR A 143 0.17 10.74 6.19
N ILE A 144 -0.39 9.74 6.88
CA ILE A 144 -1.80 9.33 6.72
C ILE A 144 -2.73 10.54 6.89
N ARG A 145 -2.57 11.32 7.96
CA ARG A 145 -3.39 12.53 8.18
C ARG A 145 -3.31 13.51 6.99
N ARG A 146 -2.10 13.77 6.49
CA ARG A 146 -1.90 14.67 5.34
C ARG A 146 -2.56 14.14 4.07
N LEU A 147 -2.45 12.83 3.80
CA LEU A 147 -3.09 12.20 2.64
C LEU A 147 -4.61 12.38 2.70
N TYR A 148 -5.24 12.05 3.81
CA TYR A 148 -6.70 12.17 3.95
C TYR A 148 -7.19 13.62 3.89
N GLN A 149 -6.47 14.57 4.51
CA GLN A 149 -6.80 16.00 4.45
C GLN A 149 -6.72 16.57 3.02
N ARG A 150 -5.70 16.16 2.25
CA ARG A 150 -5.41 16.69 0.92
C ARG A 150 -6.32 16.09 -0.15
N PHE A 151 -6.62 14.79 -0.05
CA PHE A 151 -7.30 14.07 -1.12
C PHE A 151 -8.78 13.73 -0.83
N ARG A 152 -9.31 14.03 0.38
CA ARG A 152 -10.71 13.76 0.79
C ARG A 152 -11.20 12.37 0.38
N LEU A 153 -10.39 11.34 0.64
CA LEU A 153 -10.63 9.97 0.18
C LEU A 153 -11.72 9.31 1.05
N PRO A 154 -12.89 8.91 0.49
CA PRO A 154 -13.87 8.11 1.23
C PRO A 154 -13.70 6.62 0.93
N GLY A 155 -13.71 5.77 1.97
CA GLY A 155 -13.87 4.32 1.83
C GLY A 155 -12.62 3.65 1.26
N ILE A 156 -11.46 3.93 1.85
CA ILE A 156 -10.18 3.46 1.32
C ILE A 156 -10.04 1.95 1.51
N SER A 157 -9.87 1.25 0.39
CA SER A 157 -9.46 -0.15 0.39
C SER A 157 -8.48 -0.42 -0.74
N ASP A 158 -7.62 -1.44 -0.58
CA ASP A 158 -6.62 -1.79 -1.57
C ASP A 158 -7.24 -2.55 -2.76
N VAL A 159 -6.40 -3.11 -3.63
CA VAL A 159 -6.84 -3.85 -4.82
C VAL A 159 -7.73 -5.06 -4.50
N ASP A 160 -7.67 -5.57 -3.26
CA ASP A 160 -8.46 -6.70 -2.75
C ASP A 160 -9.55 -6.24 -1.76
N SER A 161 -9.86 -4.95 -1.75
CA SER A 161 -10.79 -4.33 -0.80
C SER A 161 -10.36 -4.42 0.67
N VAL A 162 -9.06 -4.63 0.94
CA VAL A 162 -8.52 -4.65 2.31
C VAL A 162 -8.26 -3.22 2.80
N PRO A 163 -8.76 -2.80 3.98
CA PRO A 163 -8.59 -1.42 4.44
C PRO A 163 -7.18 -1.18 5.02
N PRO A 164 -6.72 0.08 5.10
CA PRO A 164 -5.39 0.44 5.64
C PRO A 164 -5.12 -0.06 7.05
N ALA A 165 -6.16 -0.27 7.88
CA ALA A 165 -5.97 -0.77 9.23
C ALA A 165 -5.41 -2.20 9.26
N ILE A 166 -5.73 -3.05 8.28
CA ILE A 166 -5.17 -4.40 8.19
C ILE A 166 -3.69 -4.34 7.82
N HIS A 167 -3.30 -3.36 7.01
CA HIS A 167 -1.89 -3.11 6.72
C HIS A 167 -1.10 -2.65 7.95
N ALA A 168 -1.73 -1.89 8.87
CA ALA A 168 -1.12 -1.51 10.14
C ALA A 168 -0.81 -2.72 11.05
N LEU A 169 -1.50 -3.86 10.90
CA LEU A 169 -1.21 -5.06 11.69
C LEU A 169 0.19 -5.64 11.43
N TYR A 170 0.85 -5.25 10.34
CA TYR A 170 2.24 -5.65 10.04
C TYR A 170 3.29 -4.85 10.82
N LEU A 171 2.89 -3.78 11.52
CA LEU A 171 3.78 -3.08 12.46
C LEU A 171 4.17 -3.99 13.62
N GLU A 172 5.15 -3.58 14.41
CA GLU A 172 5.42 -4.24 15.68
C GLU A 172 4.24 -4.05 16.65
N ASP A 173 4.12 -4.93 17.63
CA ASP A 173 3.06 -4.85 18.64
C ASP A 173 3.48 -3.92 19.77
N ASP A 174 3.50 -2.62 19.46
CA ASP A 174 3.94 -1.55 20.34
C ASP A 174 2.89 -0.42 20.41
N GLU A 175 3.28 0.79 20.82
CA GLU A 175 2.35 1.92 20.84
C GLU A 175 2.12 2.53 19.44
N GLN A 176 3.04 2.30 18.48
CA GLN A 176 2.93 2.87 17.14
C GLN A 176 1.76 2.26 16.36
N ILE A 177 1.51 0.95 16.48
CA ILE A 177 0.34 0.31 15.84
C ILE A 177 -0.98 0.92 16.34
N LYS A 178 -1.10 1.17 17.65
CA LYS A 178 -2.30 1.81 18.23
C LYS A 178 -2.45 3.24 17.74
N GLU A 179 -1.35 4.00 17.67
CA GLU A 179 -1.35 5.36 17.13
C GLU A 179 -1.89 5.39 15.70
N VAL A 180 -1.37 4.52 14.82
CA VAL A 180 -1.82 4.43 13.42
C VAL A 180 -3.30 4.03 13.34
N LEU A 181 -3.72 3.02 14.09
CA LEU A 181 -5.11 2.56 14.10
C LEU A 181 -6.07 3.64 14.61
N LEU A 182 -5.67 4.42 15.63
CA LEU A 182 -6.45 5.58 16.11
C LEU A 182 -6.56 6.66 15.04
N VAL A 183 -5.46 6.99 14.35
CA VAL A 183 -5.48 7.96 13.25
C VAL A 183 -6.45 7.51 12.16
N LEU A 184 -6.43 6.24 11.78
CA LEU A 184 -7.34 5.70 10.77
C LEU A 184 -8.80 5.76 11.22
N LEU A 185 -9.10 5.39 12.47
CA LEU A 185 -10.45 5.49 13.05
C LEU A 185 -10.97 6.93 13.16
N GLU A 186 -10.10 7.91 13.39
CA GLU A 186 -10.48 9.32 13.39
C GLU A 186 -10.85 9.84 11.99
N LEU A 187 -10.26 9.25 10.95
CA LEU A 187 -10.46 9.65 9.56
C LEU A 187 -11.63 8.91 8.91
N GLU A 188 -11.81 7.62 9.23
CA GLU A 188 -12.87 6.76 8.71
C GLU A 188 -13.48 5.92 9.84
N ARG A 189 -14.79 6.04 10.04
CA ARG A 189 -15.52 5.34 11.11
C ARG A 189 -15.40 3.82 10.96
N ASP A 190 -15.43 3.34 9.73
CA ASP A 190 -15.37 1.95 9.31
C ASP A 190 -13.95 1.48 8.93
N ALA A 191 -12.90 2.20 9.34
CA ALA A 191 -11.51 1.83 9.01
C ALA A 191 -11.09 0.40 9.43
N LEU A 192 -11.74 -0.17 10.44
CA LEU A 192 -11.52 -1.54 10.92
C LEU A 192 -12.47 -2.57 10.31
N ASP A 193 -13.43 -2.13 9.49
CA ASP A 193 -14.43 -3.02 8.93
C ASP A 193 -13.82 -3.90 7.84
N THR A 194 -13.98 -5.20 8.03
CA THR A 194 -13.49 -6.24 7.14
C THR A 194 -14.63 -7.13 6.64
N GLN A 195 -15.88 -6.69 6.84
CA GLN A 195 -17.05 -7.43 6.40
C GLN A 195 -17.05 -7.62 4.87
N GLY A 196 -17.21 -8.87 4.46
CA GLY A 196 -17.39 -9.22 3.05
C GLY A 196 -16.08 -9.41 2.28
N ILE A 197 -14.92 -9.13 2.90
CA ILE A 197 -13.60 -9.36 2.30
C ILE A 197 -13.30 -10.87 2.28
N TRP A 198 -13.36 -11.51 3.45
CA TRP A 198 -13.17 -12.94 3.58
C TRP A 198 -14.51 -13.66 3.77
N GLN A 199 -14.55 -14.93 3.32
CA GLN A 199 -15.74 -15.78 3.35
C GLN A 199 -16.47 -15.82 4.71
N TYR A 200 -15.73 -15.75 5.83
CA TYR A 200 -16.27 -15.87 7.18
C TYR A 200 -16.36 -14.53 7.93
N HIS A 201 -16.25 -13.40 7.23
CA HIS A 201 -16.37 -12.05 7.79
C HIS A 201 -15.51 -11.83 9.05
N TRP A 202 -14.26 -12.32 9.01
CA TRP A 202 -13.33 -12.15 10.12
C TRP A 202 -13.13 -10.69 10.44
N THR A 203 -13.09 -10.36 11.74
CA THR A 203 -12.85 -9.00 12.21
C THR A 203 -11.36 -8.66 12.20
N CYS A 204 -11.01 -7.37 12.27
CA CYS A 204 -9.63 -6.93 12.47
C CYS A 204 -8.96 -7.62 13.69
N ALA A 205 -9.70 -7.85 14.77
CA ALA A 205 -9.23 -8.57 15.96
C ALA A 205 -8.90 -10.05 15.66
N ASP A 206 -9.70 -10.73 14.82
CA ASP A 206 -9.42 -12.12 14.41
C ASP A 206 -8.14 -12.22 13.59
N LEU A 207 -7.91 -11.27 12.69
CA LEU A 207 -6.69 -11.19 11.89
C LEU A 207 -5.47 -10.89 12.77
N ALA A 208 -5.59 -9.95 13.72
CA ALA A 208 -4.54 -9.66 14.70
C ALA A 208 -4.17 -10.89 15.53
N ARG A 209 -5.19 -11.68 15.95
CA ARG A 209 -4.98 -12.94 16.67
C ARG A 209 -4.25 -13.97 15.81
N ALA A 210 -4.61 -14.10 14.53
CA ALA A 210 -3.91 -14.98 13.59
C ALA A 210 -2.44 -14.56 13.36
N MET A 211 -2.16 -13.26 13.37
CA MET A 211 -0.81 -12.69 13.31
C MET A 211 -0.05 -12.76 14.64
N ARG A 212 -0.63 -13.40 15.68
CA ARG A 212 -0.04 -13.57 17.02
C ARG A 212 0.25 -12.25 17.74
N LYS A 213 -0.60 -11.24 17.52
CA LYS A 213 -0.62 -10.03 18.35
C LYS A 213 -0.99 -10.34 19.80
N SER A 214 -0.56 -9.47 20.69
CA SER A 214 -0.82 -9.52 22.12
C SER A 214 -2.31 -9.54 22.41
N VAL A 215 -2.65 -10.20 23.52
CA VAL A 215 -4.02 -10.25 24.03
C VAL A 215 -4.55 -8.83 24.29
N ASP A 216 -3.67 -7.93 24.74
CA ASP A 216 -4.01 -6.53 25.00
C ASP A 216 -4.43 -5.80 23.71
N LEU A 217 -3.66 -5.93 22.62
CA LEU A 217 -4.02 -5.32 21.35
C LEU A 217 -5.31 -5.93 20.77
N VAL A 218 -5.47 -7.24 20.89
CA VAL A 218 -6.68 -7.94 20.41
C VAL A 218 -7.92 -7.46 21.15
N HIS A 219 -7.90 -7.38 22.48
CA HIS A 219 -9.03 -6.86 23.25
C HIS A 219 -9.30 -5.39 22.96
N TRP A 220 -8.25 -4.59 22.79
CA TRP A 220 -8.40 -3.19 22.39
C TRP A 220 -9.12 -3.07 21.03
N LEU A 221 -8.77 -3.92 20.04
CA LEU A 221 -9.44 -3.95 18.74
C LEU A 221 -10.91 -4.39 18.86
N GLU A 222 -11.21 -5.40 19.67
CA GLU A 222 -12.59 -5.85 19.94
C GLU A 222 -13.46 -4.73 20.51
N ASP A 223 -12.92 -3.97 21.46
CA ASP A 223 -13.61 -2.82 22.06
C ASP A 223 -13.86 -1.71 21.03
N LYS A 224 -12.88 -1.42 20.16
CA LYS A 224 -13.05 -0.42 19.08
C LYS A 224 -14.10 -0.86 18.06
N CYS A 225 -14.10 -2.11 17.60
CA CYS A 225 -15.11 -2.62 16.67
C CYS A 225 -16.54 -2.54 17.24
N ARG A 226 -16.73 -2.74 18.55
CA ARG A 226 -18.05 -2.59 19.21
C ARG A 226 -18.50 -1.14 19.34
N SER A 227 -17.56 -0.21 19.54
CA SER A 227 -17.89 1.22 19.63
C SER A 227 -18.33 1.83 18.29
N VAL A 228 -17.93 1.22 17.17
CA VAL A 228 -18.26 1.67 15.82
C VAL A 228 -19.64 1.21 15.36
N THR A 229 -20.17 0.10 15.90
CA THR A 229 -21.44 -0.51 15.50
C THR A 229 -22.68 0.00 16.27
N ASN A 230 -22.48 0.79 17.34
CA ASN A 230 -23.53 1.54 18.04
C ASN A 230 -23.58 3.01 17.58
#